data_AF-Q6NG79-F1
#
_entry.id   AF-Q6NG79-F1
#
_cell.length_a   1.000
_cell.length_b   1.000
_cell.length_c   1.000
_cell.angle_alpha   90.00
_cell.angle_beta   90.00
_cell.angle_gamma   90.00
#
_symmetry.space_group_name_H-M   'P 1'
#
loop_
_entity.id
_entity.type
_entity.pdbx_description
1 polymer ?
#
loop_
_entity_poly.entity_id
_entity_poly.type
_entity_poly.pdbx_seq_one_letter_code
_entity_poly.pdbx_strand_id
1 'polypeptide(L)'
;MNSCKIDFEYPGKKCTALDTARIENELGKKLPQSYRDILECCGGGILSLKNSFINLPLDDRSEYYELSIDQILGNGKTSSGDNNDLLTYGRFLTEEYEIPDEVLLCAISEAGMHEYLVINYGLKDFPEGSVLYCNDEENPGEYIQVASTFAEFLELLEPDPEFSESTVESDPKYIHARSMNGALTPELERAIAATPTPDLEYKIRNAAEGTGLFSSGRSQETWHLFDLAYWAIQQVKPYREIKELTDMNSLESMRVLLSESFVIPEHISGFLSDIATYELWWEDRIKENRLVQHEDGYRLDSSYMDTVLKK
;
A
#
# COMPACT_ATOMS: atom_id res chain seq x y z
N MET A 1 -10.97 19.49 16.51
CA MET A 1 -9.97 18.88 15.61
C MET A 1 -10.75 18.35 14.44
N ASN A 2 -10.62 18.96 13.26
CA ASN A 2 -11.32 18.48 12.06
C ASN A 2 -10.66 17.16 11.66
N SER A 3 -11.34 16.04 11.87
CA SER A 3 -10.97 14.76 11.28
C SER A 3 -11.14 14.87 9.76
N CYS A 4 -10.14 14.42 8.99
CA CYS A 4 -10.33 14.23 7.56
C CYS A 4 -11.49 13.25 7.36
N LYS A 5 -12.43 13.57 6.47
CA LYS A 5 -13.51 12.64 6.13
C LYS A 5 -13.03 11.50 5.21
N ILE A 6 -11.90 11.71 4.54
CA ILE A 6 -11.29 10.76 3.60
C ILE A 6 -10.11 10.09 4.30
N ASP A 7 -10.04 8.77 4.20
CA ASP A 7 -8.98 7.95 4.79
C ASP A 7 -7.87 7.68 3.77
N PHE A 8 -6.63 7.98 4.17
CA PHE A 8 -5.43 7.83 3.35
C PHE A 8 -4.54 6.77 3.99
N GLU A 9 -4.15 5.75 3.22
CA GLU A 9 -3.19 4.73 3.67
C GLU A 9 -1.80 5.35 3.86
N TYR A 10 -1.37 6.17 2.90
CA TYR A 10 -0.11 6.90 2.96
C TYR A 10 -0.33 8.40 2.73
N PRO A 11 -0.63 9.17 3.79
CA PRO A 11 -0.87 10.60 3.69
C PRO A 11 0.41 11.37 3.30
N GLY A 12 0.22 12.51 2.64
CA GLY A 12 1.27 13.47 2.30
C GLY A 12 1.73 14.33 3.48
N LYS A 13 2.39 15.44 3.16
CA LYS A 13 2.80 16.43 4.16
C LYS A 13 1.72 17.49 4.35
N LYS A 14 1.16 17.58 5.55
CA LYS A 14 0.18 18.61 5.91
C LYS A 14 0.66 20.01 5.53
N CYS A 15 -0.22 20.78 4.91
CA CYS A 15 -0.03 22.18 4.59
C CYS A 15 -0.48 23.07 5.76
N THR A 16 0.27 24.13 6.00
CA THR A 16 -0.28 25.31 6.67
C THR A 16 -1.03 26.17 5.65
N ALA A 17 -1.83 27.14 6.12
CA ALA A 17 -2.46 28.12 5.24
C ALA A 17 -1.44 28.89 4.37
N LEU A 18 -0.19 29.07 4.85
CA LEU A 18 0.90 29.68 4.08
C LEU A 18 1.38 28.76 2.95
N ASP A 19 1.49 27.45 3.23
CA ASP A 19 1.86 26.47 2.20
C ASP A 19 0.80 26.40 1.11
N THR A 20 -0.48 26.37 1.49
CA THR A 20 -1.61 26.40 0.54
C THR A 20 -1.58 27.67 -0.31
N ALA A 21 -1.40 28.85 0.30
CA ALA A 21 -1.32 30.10 -0.45
C ALA A 21 -0.13 30.14 -1.43
N ARG A 22 1.01 29.55 -1.05
CA ARG A 22 2.17 29.39 -1.93
C ARG A 22 1.82 28.48 -3.12
N ILE A 23 1.20 27.33 -2.86
CA ILE A 23 0.78 26.39 -3.90
C ILE A 23 -0.15 27.09 -4.92
N GLU A 24 -1.18 27.79 -4.45
CA GLU A 24 -2.12 28.49 -5.35
C GLU A 24 -1.45 29.58 -6.18
N ASN A 25 -0.52 30.34 -5.58
CA ASN A 25 0.22 31.37 -6.28
C ASN A 25 1.12 30.76 -7.38
N GLU A 26 1.79 29.66 -7.09
CA GLU A 26 2.63 28.97 -8.05
C GLU A 26 1.83 28.29 -9.16
N LEU A 27 0.66 27.71 -8.85
CA LEU A 27 -0.24 27.13 -9.85
C LEU A 27 -0.93 28.19 -10.71
N GLY A 28 -1.03 29.44 -10.24
CA GLY A 28 -1.87 30.47 -10.85
C GLY A 28 -3.38 30.15 -10.75
N LYS A 29 -3.76 29.17 -9.92
CA LYS A 29 -5.13 28.64 -9.76
C LYS A 29 -5.49 28.61 -8.28
N LYS A 30 -6.73 28.98 -7.96
CA LYS A 30 -7.28 28.81 -6.60
C LYS A 30 -7.82 27.40 -6.44
N LEU A 31 -7.28 26.65 -5.49
CA LEU A 31 -7.80 25.35 -5.10
C LEU A 31 -9.21 25.48 -4.51
N PRO A 32 -10.13 24.54 -4.80
CA PRO A 32 -11.41 24.43 -4.12
C PRO A 32 -11.23 24.30 -2.60
N GLN A 33 -12.17 24.83 -1.82
CA GLN A 33 -12.04 24.82 -0.35
C GLN A 33 -11.91 23.39 0.22
N SER A 34 -12.66 22.42 -0.29
CA SER A 34 -12.55 21.01 0.11
C SER A 34 -11.17 20.40 -0.20
N TYR A 35 -10.52 20.84 -1.27
CA TYR A 35 -9.16 20.41 -1.60
C TYR A 35 -8.15 21.04 -0.62
N ARG A 36 -8.31 22.33 -0.30
CA ARG A 36 -7.50 22.98 0.74
C ARG A 36 -7.64 22.27 2.09
N ASP A 37 -8.86 21.88 2.45
CA ASP A 37 -9.14 21.17 3.70
C ASP A 37 -8.40 19.81 3.74
N ILE A 38 -8.31 19.07 2.62
CA ILE A 38 -7.47 17.86 2.50
C ILE A 38 -6.00 18.20 2.70
N LEU A 39 -5.48 19.23 2.01
CA LEU A 39 -4.08 19.61 2.12
C LEU A 39 -3.70 19.99 3.55
N GLU A 40 -4.56 20.73 4.25
CA GLU A 40 -4.34 21.12 5.65
C GLU A 40 -4.47 19.94 6.62
N CYS A 41 -5.38 19.00 6.33
CA CYS A 41 -5.62 17.86 7.22
C CYS A 41 -4.54 16.78 7.10
N CYS A 42 -4.16 16.40 5.89
CA CYS A 42 -3.26 15.28 5.59
C CYS A 42 -2.28 15.55 4.44
N GLY A 43 -2.44 16.62 3.66
CA GLY A 43 -1.51 16.93 2.56
C GLY A 43 -1.76 16.14 1.28
N GLY A 44 -2.95 15.53 1.12
CA GLY A 44 -3.24 14.53 0.07
C GLY A 44 -2.62 13.18 0.40
N GLY A 45 -2.32 12.38 -0.63
CA GLY A 45 -1.63 11.10 -0.50
C GLY A 45 -2.33 9.96 -1.22
N ILE A 46 -1.86 8.74 -0.95
CA ILE A 46 -2.46 7.49 -1.44
C ILE A 46 -3.68 7.18 -0.59
N LEU A 47 -4.82 6.99 -1.24
CA LEU A 47 -6.11 6.69 -0.64
C LEU A 47 -6.09 5.30 -0.03
N SER A 48 -6.82 5.12 1.07
CA SER A 48 -7.10 3.78 1.57
C SER A 48 -8.26 3.15 0.80
N LEU A 49 -8.38 1.83 0.88
CA LEU A 49 -9.51 1.07 0.33
C LEU A 49 -10.89 1.50 0.86
N LYS A 50 -10.99 2.34 1.90
CA LYS A 50 -12.27 2.89 2.37
C LYS A 50 -12.83 3.98 1.46
N ASN A 51 -11.99 4.64 0.68
CA ASN A 51 -12.32 5.85 -0.07
C ASN A 51 -11.55 5.91 -1.39
N SER A 52 -11.32 4.78 -2.06
CA SER A 52 -10.51 4.68 -3.27
C SER A 52 -11.32 4.36 -4.53
N PHE A 53 -12.66 4.33 -4.48
CA PHE A 53 -13.45 3.81 -5.59
C PHE A 53 -14.53 4.79 -6.03
N ILE A 54 -14.79 4.92 -7.34
CA ILE A 54 -15.94 5.65 -7.87
C ILE A 54 -16.63 4.88 -9.00
N ASN A 55 -17.94 5.04 -9.07
CA ASN A 55 -18.77 4.58 -10.18
C ASN A 55 -19.03 5.71 -11.16
N LEU A 56 -18.38 5.69 -12.32
CA LEU A 56 -18.56 6.69 -13.36
C LEU A 56 -19.84 6.44 -14.17
N PRO A 57 -20.67 7.49 -14.38
CA PRO A 57 -21.81 7.41 -15.27
C PRO A 57 -21.32 7.51 -16.71
N LEU A 58 -20.93 6.39 -17.33
CA LEU A 58 -20.70 6.36 -18.77
C LEU A 58 -22.05 6.38 -19.51
N ASP A 59 -22.23 7.37 -20.38
CA ASP A 59 -23.41 7.47 -21.24
C ASP A 59 -23.42 6.27 -22.22
N ASP A 60 -24.57 5.61 -22.35
CA ASP A 60 -24.90 4.52 -23.29
C ASP A 60 -24.41 3.07 -23.04
N ARG A 61 -23.67 2.75 -21.96
CA ARG A 61 -23.44 1.35 -21.56
C ARG A 61 -24.26 1.04 -20.30
N SER A 62 -24.99 -0.07 -20.30
CA SER A 62 -25.87 -0.48 -19.19
C SER A 62 -25.14 -0.86 -17.89
N GLU A 63 -23.84 -0.56 -17.79
CA GLU A 63 -22.93 -0.92 -16.72
C GLU A 63 -22.11 0.34 -16.36
N TYR A 64 -22.06 0.68 -15.07
CA TYR A 64 -21.21 1.74 -14.56
C TYR A 64 -19.74 1.39 -14.84
N TYR A 65 -18.92 2.40 -15.16
CA TYR A 65 -17.47 2.16 -15.23
C TYR A 65 -16.87 2.37 -13.85
N GLU A 66 -16.22 1.34 -13.38
CA GLU A 66 -15.60 1.27 -12.07
C GLU A 66 -14.18 1.83 -12.17
N LEU A 67 -13.90 2.90 -11.42
CA LEU A 67 -12.58 3.52 -11.38
C LEU A 67 -12.00 3.44 -9.96
N SER A 68 -10.87 2.74 -9.84
CA SER A 68 -10.01 2.74 -8.65
C SER A 68 -9.08 3.96 -8.69
N ILE A 69 -9.19 4.81 -7.68
CA ILE A 69 -8.40 6.02 -7.48
C ILE A 69 -7.33 5.71 -6.45
N ASP A 70 -6.08 5.73 -6.89
CA ASP A 70 -4.93 5.47 -6.02
C ASP A 70 -4.57 6.72 -5.21
N GLN A 71 -4.43 7.86 -5.87
CA GLN A 71 -3.78 9.02 -5.26
C GLN A 71 -4.53 10.32 -5.48
N ILE A 72 -4.69 11.12 -4.42
CA ILE A 72 -5.01 12.55 -4.53
C ILE A 72 -3.72 13.33 -4.31
N LEU A 73 -3.27 14.04 -5.34
CA LEU A 73 -2.05 14.83 -5.28
C LEU A 73 -2.14 15.90 -4.18
N GLY A 74 -0.99 16.30 -3.66
CA GLY A 74 -0.95 17.31 -2.63
C GLY A 74 0.45 17.86 -2.40
N ASN A 75 1.01 17.65 -1.22
CA ASN A 75 2.24 18.34 -0.82
C ASN A 75 3.34 17.35 -0.40
N GLY A 76 4.52 17.52 -1.00
CA GLY A 76 5.71 16.74 -0.70
C GLY A 76 5.60 15.27 -1.09
N LYS A 77 6.13 14.40 -0.23
CA LYS A 77 6.07 12.95 -0.37
C LYS A 77 5.03 12.36 0.56
N THR A 78 4.48 11.21 0.21
CA THR A 78 3.66 10.40 1.12
C THR A 78 4.51 9.89 2.30
N SER A 79 3.86 9.36 3.33
CA SER A 79 4.53 8.72 4.46
C SER A 79 5.31 7.45 4.09
N SER A 80 4.96 6.78 2.98
CA SER A 80 5.73 5.68 2.37
C SER A 80 6.94 6.16 1.56
N GLY A 81 7.01 7.46 1.22
CA GLY A 81 8.12 8.06 0.48
C GLY A 81 7.85 8.28 -1.02
N ASP A 82 6.66 7.96 -1.49
CA ASP A 82 6.19 8.15 -2.86
C ASP A 82 5.99 9.63 -3.19
N ASN A 83 6.06 9.96 -4.48
CA ASN A 83 5.89 11.33 -4.93
C ASN A 83 4.41 11.73 -4.83
N ASN A 84 4.12 12.86 -4.19
CA ASN A 84 2.76 13.37 -4.02
C ASN A 84 2.65 14.87 -4.32
N ASP A 85 3.76 15.53 -4.63
CA ASP A 85 3.81 16.98 -4.66
C ASP A 85 3.20 17.54 -5.94
N LEU A 86 2.13 18.32 -5.78
CA LEU A 86 1.36 18.90 -6.86
C LEU A 86 2.18 19.89 -7.72
N LEU A 87 3.14 20.59 -7.13
CA LEU A 87 3.94 21.62 -7.82
C LEU A 87 5.13 21.08 -8.59
N THR A 88 5.62 19.89 -8.22
CA THR A 88 6.78 19.26 -8.87
C THR A 88 6.37 18.01 -9.61
N TYR A 89 5.87 16.99 -8.92
CA TYR A 89 5.44 15.75 -9.53
C TYR A 89 4.18 15.94 -10.37
N GLY A 90 3.17 16.63 -9.85
CA GLY A 90 1.94 16.94 -10.59
C GLY A 90 2.22 17.73 -11.88
N ARG A 91 3.13 18.72 -11.82
CA ARG A 91 3.57 19.46 -13.02
C ARG A 91 4.31 18.58 -14.02
N PHE A 92 5.25 17.77 -13.56
CA PHE A 92 5.95 16.82 -14.43
C PHE A 92 4.97 15.92 -15.18
N LEU A 93 3.96 15.37 -14.49
CA LEU A 93 2.92 14.54 -15.12
C LEU A 93 2.05 15.34 -16.09
N THR A 94 1.66 16.57 -15.72
CA THR A 94 0.90 17.47 -16.60
C THR A 94 1.66 17.74 -17.90
N GLU A 95 2.97 17.98 -17.82
CA GLU A 95 3.83 18.22 -19.00
C GLU A 95 4.03 16.95 -19.83
N GLU A 96 4.29 15.81 -19.20
CA GLU A 96 4.58 14.53 -19.88
C GLU A 96 3.35 13.99 -20.63
N TYR A 97 2.16 14.17 -20.06
CA TYR A 97 0.90 13.71 -20.64
C TYR A 97 0.15 14.81 -21.41
N GLU A 98 0.83 15.93 -21.70
CA GLU A 98 0.29 17.07 -22.45
C GLU A 98 -1.09 17.55 -21.93
N ILE A 99 -1.29 17.48 -20.61
CA ILE A 99 -2.55 17.87 -19.97
C ILE A 99 -2.74 19.39 -20.12
N PRO A 100 -3.90 19.86 -20.62
CA PRO A 100 -4.12 21.28 -20.89
C PRO A 100 -3.99 22.19 -19.67
N ASP A 101 -3.46 23.40 -19.87
CA ASP A 101 -3.35 24.43 -18.83
C ASP A 101 -4.70 24.89 -18.29
N GLU A 102 -5.79 24.67 -19.02
CA GLU A 102 -7.17 24.97 -18.60
C GLU A 102 -7.67 24.07 -17.46
N VAL A 103 -6.95 23.00 -17.13
CA VAL A 103 -7.31 22.08 -16.05
C VAL A 103 -6.17 21.94 -15.03
N LEU A 104 -6.45 21.29 -13.91
CA LEU A 104 -5.47 20.97 -12.88
C LEU A 104 -5.56 19.48 -12.56
N LEU A 105 -4.51 18.72 -12.84
CA LEU A 105 -4.39 17.33 -12.39
C LEU A 105 -4.53 17.27 -10.86
N CYS A 106 -5.51 16.52 -10.38
CA CYS A 106 -5.82 16.44 -8.95
C CYS A 106 -5.75 15.02 -8.39
N ALA A 107 -6.05 14.00 -9.19
CA ALA A 107 -5.96 12.62 -8.76
C ALA A 107 -5.53 11.68 -9.90
N ILE A 108 -4.93 10.56 -9.52
CA ILE A 108 -4.37 9.53 -10.39
C ILE A 108 -5.05 8.21 -10.05
N SER A 109 -5.44 7.43 -11.06
CA SER A 109 -6.03 6.11 -10.85
C SER A 109 -4.98 5.06 -10.47
N GLU A 110 -5.42 3.88 -10.06
CA GLU A 110 -4.54 2.71 -9.89
C GLU A 110 -3.86 2.28 -11.19
N ALA A 111 -4.47 2.56 -12.35
CA ALA A 111 -3.86 2.40 -13.66
C ALA A 111 -2.81 3.50 -13.97
N GLY A 112 -2.47 4.35 -13.01
CA GLY A 112 -1.53 5.45 -13.18
C GLY A 112 -2.11 6.54 -14.09
N MET A 113 -1.27 7.12 -14.94
CA MET A 113 -1.68 8.21 -15.85
C MET A 113 -2.42 7.75 -17.12
N HIS A 114 -2.70 6.46 -17.27
CA HIS A 114 -3.64 5.99 -18.30
C HIS A 114 -5.04 6.53 -18.05
N GLU A 115 -5.38 6.80 -16.79
CA GLU A 115 -6.67 7.34 -16.38
C GLU A 115 -6.47 8.32 -15.23
N TYR A 116 -6.93 9.56 -15.38
CA TYR A 116 -6.69 10.59 -14.38
C TYR A 116 -7.88 11.53 -14.21
N LEU A 117 -7.90 12.21 -13.07
CA LEU A 117 -8.89 13.23 -12.77
C LEU A 117 -8.27 14.61 -12.68
N VAL A 118 -8.99 15.58 -13.25
CA VAL A 118 -8.59 16.99 -13.28
C VAL A 118 -9.71 17.88 -12.75
N ILE A 119 -9.36 19.06 -12.24
CA ILE A 119 -10.30 20.13 -11.91
C ILE A 119 -10.32 21.13 -13.07
N ASN A 120 -11.50 21.43 -13.58
CA ASN A 120 -11.65 22.38 -14.68
C ASN A 120 -11.50 23.84 -14.21
N TYR A 121 -10.73 24.64 -14.94
CA TYR A 121 -10.62 26.09 -14.78
C TYR A 121 -10.91 26.88 -16.06
N GLY A 122 -11.07 26.22 -17.22
CA GLY A 122 -11.16 26.94 -18.49
C GLY A 122 -11.64 26.16 -19.72
N LEU A 123 -11.88 24.85 -19.62
CA LEU A 123 -12.50 24.09 -20.72
C LEU A 123 -13.96 24.54 -20.86
N LYS A 124 -14.33 24.97 -22.08
CA LYS A 124 -15.59 25.68 -22.34
C LYS A 124 -16.84 24.80 -22.20
N ASP A 125 -16.68 23.50 -22.41
CA ASP A 125 -17.79 22.55 -22.42
C ASP A 125 -18.17 22.06 -21.02
N PHE A 126 -17.40 22.46 -19.99
CA PHE A 126 -17.60 22.06 -18.60
C PHE A 126 -17.68 23.27 -17.66
N PRO A 127 -18.43 23.19 -16.56
CA PRO A 127 -18.45 24.23 -15.53
C PRO A 127 -17.07 24.45 -14.91
N GLU A 128 -16.72 25.69 -14.56
CA GLU A 128 -15.52 25.97 -13.77
C GLU A 128 -15.62 25.31 -12.39
N GLY A 129 -14.55 24.64 -11.97
CA GLY A 129 -14.46 23.93 -10.68
C GLY A 129 -15.03 22.50 -10.69
N SER A 130 -15.58 22.03 -11.81
CA SER A 130 -15.99 20.63 -11.96
C SER A 130 -14.79 19.68 -11.96
N VAL A 131 -15.04 18.44 -11.55
CA VAL A 131 -14.05 17.36 -11.65
C VAL A 131 -14.34 16.55 -12.90
N LEU A 132 -13.32 16.39 -13.73
CA LEU A 132 -13.39 15.70 -15.00
C LEU A 132 -12.48 14.47 -14.96
N TYR A 133 -12.91 13.42 -15.63
CA TYR A 133 -12.16 12.19 -15.87
C TYR A 133 -11.67 12.16 -17.30
N CYS A 134 -10.44 11.67 -17.51
CA CYS A 134 -9.87 11.39 -18.82
C CYS A 134 -9.30 9.97 -18.84
N ASN A 135 -9.57 9.23 -19.90
CA ASN A 135 -8.88 7.98 -20.23
C ASN A 135 -7.92 8.29 -21.39
N ASP A 136 -6.65 8.48 -21.05
CA ASP A 136 -5.61 8.89 -21.99
C ASP A 136 -5.20 7.76 -22.95
N GLU A 137 -5.46 6.51 -22.56
CA GLU A 137 -5.13 5.34 -23.39
C GLU A 137 -6.14 5.14 -24.53
N GLU A 138 -7.44 5.24 -24.23
CA GLU A 138 -8.50 5.02 -25.22
C GLU A 138 -8.88 6.31 -25.98
N ASN A 139 -9.01 7.44 -25.27
CA ASN A 139 -9.53 8.70 -25.83
C ASN A 139 -8.75 9.92 -25.29
N PRO A 140 -7.46 10.08 -25.66
CA PRO A 140 -6.63 11.18 -25.18
C PRO A 140 -7.26 12.56 -25.41
N GLY A 141 -7.33 13.35 -24.34
CA GLY A 141 -7.88 14.71 -24.36
C GLY A 141 -9.42 14.80 -24.38
N GLU A 142 -10.13 13.66 -24.38
CA GLU A 142 -11.57 13.64 -24.14
C GLU A 142 -11.86 13.58 -22.63
N TYR A 143 -12.84 14.39 -22.20
CA TYR A 143 -13.18 14.55 -20.79
C TYR A 143 -14.63 14.18 -20.53
N ILE A 144 -14.88 13.55 -19.38
CA ILE A 144 -16.21 13.26 -18.87
C ILE A 144 -16.36 13.96 -17.53
N GLN A 145 -17.47 14.68 -17.33
CA GLN A 145 -17.74 15.30 -16.03
C GLN A 145 -18.14 14.23 -15.00
N VAL A 146 -17.35 14.13 -13.94
CA VAL A 146 -17.58 13.22 -12.81
C VAL A 146 -18.41 13.90 -11.73
N ALA A 147 -18.08 15.15 -11.39
CA ALA A 147 -18.74 15.90 -10.34
C ALA A 147 -18.77 17.40 -10.65
N SER A 148 -19.77 18.12 -10.14
CA SER A 148 -19.89 19.56 -10.39
C SER A 148 -18.92 20.38 -9.55
N THR A 149 -18.44 19.81 -8.45
CA THR A 149 -17.44 20.41 -7.56
C THR A 149 -16.48 19.36 -7.02
N PHE A 150 -15.30 19.79 -6.56
CA PHE A 150 -14.38 18.89 -5.87
C PHE A 150 -14.98 18.32 -4.56
N ALA A 151 -15.87 19.06 -3.88
CA ALA A 151 -16.55 18.53 -2.69
C ALA A 151 -17.51 17.38 -3.04
N GLU A 152 -18.29 17.52 -4.12
CA GLU A 152 -19.14 16.44 -4.63
C GLU A 152 -18.32 15.23 -5.06
N PHE A 153 -17.17 15.44 -5.72
CA PHE A 153 -16.25 14.35 -6.07
C PHE A 153 -15.82 13.53 -4.85
N LEU A 154 -15.47 14.18 -3.73
CA LEU A 154 -15.10 13.46 -2.51
C LEU A 154 -16.27 12.67 -1.90
N GLU A 155 -17.51 13.10 -2.14
CA GLU A 155 -18.72 12.38 -1.70
C GLU A 155 -19.05 11.17 -2.58
N LEU A 156 -18.48 11.09 -3.79
CA LEU A 156 -18.57 9.93 -4.68
C LEU A 156 -17.58 8.82 -4.33
N LEU A 157 -16.57 9.10 -3.49
CA LEU A 157 -15.58 8.10 -3.07
C LEU A 157 -16.24 7.06 -2.17
N GLU A 158 -16.36 5.86 -2.71
CA GLU A 158 -16.87 4.66 -2.06
C GLU A 158 -15.70 3.77 -1.61
N PRO A 159 -15.95 2.83 -0.69
CA PRO A 159 -15.01 1.76 -0.43
C PRO A 159 -14.81 0.89 -1.67
N ASP A 160 -13.59 0.40 -1.85
CA ASP A 160 -13.26 -0.58 -2.87
C ASP A 160 -14.20 -1.79 -2.80
N PRO A 161 -14.62 -2.41 -3.91
CA PRO A 161 -15.44 -3.63 -3.88
C PRO A 161 -14.81 -4.79 -3.09
N GLU A 162 -13.48 -4.84 -3.00
CA GLU A 162 -12.73 -5.78 -2.16
C GLU A 162 -12.59 -5.31 -0.70
N PHE A 163 -12.96 -4.06 -0.40
CA PHE A 163 -12.99 -3.54 0.96
C PHE A 163 -14.14 -4.15 1.77
N SER A 164 -13.78 -4.80 2.87
CA SER A 164 -14.75 -5.24 3.87
C SER A 164 -14.58 -4.49 5.20
N GLU A 165 -15.65 -3.83 5.67
CA GLU A 165 -15.75 -3.33 7.06
C GLU A 165 -15.60 -4.45 8.10
N SER A 166 -15.74 -5.72 7.69
CA SER A 166 -15.47 -6.90 8.51
C SER A 166 -13.98 -7.22 8.64
N THR A 167 -13.08 -6.27 8.47
CA THR A 167 -11.63 -6.48 8.69
C THR A 167 -11.32 -6.60 10.18
N VAL A 168 -11.83 -7.70 10.77
CA VAL A 168 -11.25 -8.42 11.91
C VAL A 168 -9.71 -8.41 11.81
N GLU A 169 -9.20 -8.47 10.58
CA GLU A 169 -7.81 -8.42 10.15
C GLU A 169 -6.97 -7.20 10.62
N SER A 170 -7.59 -6.06 10.95
CA SER A 170 -6.90 -4.89 11.54
C SER A 170 -7.22 -4.65 13.02
N ASP A 171 -8.11 -5.45 13.63
CA ASP A 171 -8.41 -5.37 15.07
C ASP A 171 -7.18 -5.85 15.86
N PRO A 172 -6.58 -5.01 16.73
CA PRO A 172 -5.47 -5.43 17.58
C PRO A 172 -5.76 -6.69 18.40
N LYS A 173 -7.02 -6.93 18.81
CA LYS A 173 -7.40 -8.14 19.53
C LYS A 173 -7.33 -9.38 18.66
N TYR A 174 -7.69 -9.25 17.39
CA TYR A 174 -7.59 -10.35 16.44
C TYR A 174 -6.14 -10.59 16.04
N ILE A 175 -5.37 -9.53 15.74
CA ILE A 175 -3.92 -9.63 15.47
C ILE A 175 -3.23 -10.39 16.62
N HIS A 176 -3.53 -10.00 17.86
CA HIS A 176 -3.06 -10.70 19.05
C HIS A 176 -3.53 -12.16 19.08
N ALA A 177 -4.84 -12.42 18.91
CA ALA A 177 -5.40 -13.77 18.98
C ALA A 177 -4.82 -14.71 17.91
N ARG A 178 -4.71 -14.24 16.67
CA ARG A 178 -4.11 -14.91 15.52
C ARG A 178 -2.65 -15.25 15.79
N SER A 179 -1.83 -14.27 16.14
CA SER A 179 -0.39 -14.46 16.34
C SER A 179 -0.09 -15.33 17.54
N MET A 180 -0.78 -15.12 18.66
CA MET A 180 -0.47 -15.81 19.92
C MET A 180 -1.15 -17.18 20.06
N ASN A 181 -2.33 -17.37 19.47
CA ASN A 181 -3.11 -18.59 19.65
C ASN A 181 -3.37 -19.37 18.35
N GLY A 182 -3.09 -18.80 17.19
CA GLY A 182 -3.28 -19.46 15.90
C GLY A 182 -2.37 -20.67 15.74
N ALA A 183 -2.92 -21.71 15.10
CA ALA A 183 -2.20 -22.95 14.85
C ALA A 183 -1.07 -22.71 13.84
N LEU A 184 0.11 -23.26 14.10
CA LEU A 184 1.21 -23.26 13.13
C LEU A 184 1.08 -24.47 12.20
N THR A 185 1.65 -24.38 11.00
CA THR A 185 1.77 -25.57 10.15
C THR A 185 2.69 -26.60 10.81
N PRO A 186 2.44 -27.91 10.62
CA PRO A 186 3.33 -28.96 11.14
C PRO A 186 4.78 -28.80 10.69
N GLU A 187 5.02 -28.26 9.50
CA GLU A 187 6.33 -27.99 8.92
C GLU A 187 7.07 -26.90 9.71
N LEU A 188 6.38 -25.80 10.04
CA LEU A 188 6.96 -24.71 10.84
C LEU A 188 7.22 -25.17 12.28
N GLU A 189 6.31 -25.94 12.89
CA GLU A 189 6.52 -26.55 14.21
C GLU A 189 7.78 -27.43 14.24
N ARG A 190 7.97 -28.27 13.20
CA ARG A 190 9.16 -29.12 13.06
C ARG A 190 10.43 -28.27 12.92
N ALA A 191 10.40 -27.21 12.13
CA ALA A 191 11.53 -26.31 11.94
C ALA A 191 11.92 -25.60 13.24
N ILE A 192 10.94 -25.09 13.99
CA ILE A 192 11.16 -24.44 15.29
C ILE A 192 11.76 -25.44 16.28
N ALA A 193 11.20 -26.66 16.37
CA ALA A 193 11.69 -27.70 17.27
C ALA A 193 13.13 -28.17 16.94
N ALA A 194 13.51 -28.15 15.66
CA ALA A 194 14.86 -28.49 15.22
C ALA A 194 15.89 -27.38 15.48
N THR A 195 15.43 -26.16 15.78
CA THR A 195 16.31 -25.00 15.93
C THR A 195 16.74 -24.82 17.39
N PRO A 196 18.06 -24.80 17.71
CA PRO A 196 18.56 -24.69 19.08
C PRO A 196 18.48 -23.25 19.61
N THR A 197 17.33 -22.60 19.48
CA THR A 197 17.07 -21.23 19.94
C THR A 197 15.96 -21.27 20.98
N PRO A 198 16.25 -20.93 22.26
CA PRO A 198 15.24 -20.88 23.30
C PRO A 198 14.09 -19.93 22.93
N ASP A 199 12.86 -20.35 23.23
CA ASP A 199 11.64 -19.57 23.05
C ASP A 199 11.43 -19.05 21.61
N LEU A 200 12.00 -19.72 20.61
CA LEU A 200 11.91 -19.27 19.21
C LEU A 200 10.47 -19.16 18.73
N GLU A 201 9.59 -20.10 19.11
CA GLU A 201 8.16 -20.01 18.79
C GLU A 201 7.56 -18.70 19.32
N TYR A 202 7.81 -18.39 20.60
CA TYR A 202 7.29 -17.18 21.23
C TYR A 202 7.84 -15.91 20.55
N LYS A 203 9.12 -15.91 20.16
CA LYS A 203 9.72 -14.80 19.40
C LYS A 203 9.06 -14.62 18.03
N ILE A 204 8.82 -15.72 17.30
CA ILE A 204 8.12 -15.69 16.01
C ILE A 204 6.70 -15.16 16.18
N ARG A 205 5.97 -15.63 17.20
CA ARG A 205 4.59 -15.18 17.49
C ARG A 205 4.54 -13.70 17.85
N ASN A 206 5.44 -13.22 18.71
CA ASN A 206 5.53 -11.79 19.03
C ASN A 206 5.88 -10.95 17.79
N ALA A 207 6.79 -11.42 16.95
CA ALA A 207 7.10 -10.73 15.70
C ALA A 207 5.88 -10.71 14.77
N ALA A 208 5.12 -11.80 14.68
CA ALA A 208 3.89 -11.90 13.91
C ALA A 208 2.77 -10.99 14.44
N GLU A 209 2.73 -10.71 15.74
CA GLU A 209 1.83 -9.72 16.35
C GLU A 209 2.26 -8.29 16.01
N GLY A 210 3.56 -8.01 16.01
CA GLY A 210 4.13 -6.72 15.61
C GLY A 210 3.95 -6.43 14.11
N THR A 211 3.71 -7.45 13.30
CA THR A 211 3.31 -7.32 11.91
C THR A 211 1.79 -7.28 11.76
N GLY A 212 1.28 -6.40 10.90
CA GLY A 212 -0.13 -6.42 10.48
C GLY A 212 -0.52 -7.75 9.82
N LEU A 213 -1.79 -7.89 9.42
CA LEU A 213 -2.23 -9.12 8.75
C LEU A 213 -1.69 -9.25 7.33
N PHE A 214 -1.61 -8.13 6.63
CA PHE A 214 -0.99 -8.02 5.32
C PHE A 214 0.27 -7.17 5.43
N SER A 215 1.39 -7.69 4.95
CA SER A 215 2.63 -6.93 4.82
C SER A 215 3.00 -6.72 3.36
N SER A 216 3.26 -5.47 3.01
CA SER A 216 3.82 -5.08 1.72
C SER A 216 5.06 -4.20 1.90
N GLY A 217 5.96 -4.25 0.91
CA GLY A 217 7.14 -3.39 0.84
C GLY A 217 8.19 -3.61 1.94
N ARG A 218 8.94 -2.55 2.27
CA ARG A 218 10.06 -2.60 3.23
C ARG A 218 9.62 -2.13 4.62
N SER A 219 9.31 -3.08 5.50
CA SER A 219 9.02 -2.82 6.92
C SER A 219 10.05 -3.52 7.84
N GLN A 220 10.45 -2.83 8.91
CA GLN A 220 11.36 -3.41 9.90
C GLN A 220 10.71 -4.56 10.67
N GLU A 221 9.42 -4.46 10.94
CA GLU A 221 8.60 -5.47 11.60
C GLU A 221 8.48 -6.73 10.74
N THR A 222 8.14 -6.57 9.45
CA THR A 222 8.05 -7.69 8.49
C THR A 222 9.38 -8.39 8.31
N TRP A 223 10.46 -7.61 8.17
CA TRP A 223 11.82 -8.14 8.13
C TRP A 223 12.21 -8.93 9.37
N HIS A 224 11.80 -8.47 10.55
CA HIS A 224 12.08 -9.18 11.79
C HIS A 224 11.35 -10.53 11.85
N LEU A 225 10.07 -10.57 11.46
CA LEU A 225 9.32 -11.81 11.34
C LEU A 225 10.00 -12.76 10.33
N PHE A 226 10.36 -12.25 9.16
CA PHE A 226 10.99 -13.05 8.11
C PHE A 226 12.34 -13.62 8.53
N ASP A 227 13.17 -12.83 9.22
CA ASP A 227 14.44 -13.30 9.75
C ASP A 227 14.25 -14.46 10.74
N LEU A 228 13.29 -14.35 11.65
CA LEU A 228 13.01 -15.39 12.65
C LEU A 228 12.42 -16.65 12.02
N ALA A 229 11.47 -16.49 11.09
CA ALA A 229 10.87 -17.62 10.38
C ALA A 229 11.91 -18.33 9.51
N TYR A 230 12.72 -17.57 8.75
CA TYR A 230 13.79 -18.15 7.93
C TYR A 230 14.85 -18.85 8.78
N TRP A 231 15.21 -18.27 9.93
CA TRP A 231 16.14 -18.88 10.89
C TRP A 231 15.70 -20.27 11.36
N ALA A 232 14.39 -20.48 11.52
CA ALA A 232 13.83 -21.78 11.85
C ALA A 232 13.92 -22.75 10.66
N ILE A 233 13.37 -22.37 9.52
CA ILE A 233 13.18 -23.28 8.37
C ILE A 233 14.51 -23.68 7.71
N GLN A 234 15.53 -22.83 7.75
CA GLN A 234 16.86 -23.16 7.22
C GLN A 234 17.57 -24.32 7.95
N GLN A 235 17.10 -24.71 9.14
CA GLN A 235 17.64 -25.87 9.86
C GLN A 235 17.15 -27.19 9.26
N VAL A 236 15.98 -27.17 8.60
CA VAL A 236 15.38 -28.33 7.95
C VAL A 236 15.73 -28.32 6.47
N LYS A 237 15.57 -27.17 5.80
CA LYS A 237 15.78 -26.99 4.37
C LYS A 237 16.21 -25.55 4.06
N PRO A 238 17.51 -25.29 3.86
CA PRO A 238 17.94 -24.03 3.26
C PRO A 238 17.51 -23.97 1.79
N TYR A 239 17.19 -22.78 1.30
CA TYR A 239 16.74 -22.57 -0.09
C TYR A 239 17.89 -22.05 -0.95
N ARG A 240 17.96 -22.49 -2.19
CA ARG A 240 19.02 -22.09 -3.14
C ARG A 240 18.67 -20.82 -3.90
N GLU A 241 17.38 -20.56 -4.06
CA GLU A 241 16.86 -19.41 -4.78
C GLU A 241 15.56 -18.92 -4.16
N ILE A 242 15.27 -17.63 -4.34
CA ILE A 242 14.05 -16.99 -3.84
C ILE A 242 12.78 -17.69 -4.32
N LYS A 243 12.80 -18.25 -5.55
CA LYS A 243 11.67 -18.95 -6.13
C LYS A 243 11.23 -20.17 -5.30
N GLU A 244 12.17 -20.91 -4.71
CA GLU A 244 11.86 -22.05 -3.84
C GLU A 244 11.21 -21.59 -2.52
N LEU A 245 11.59 -20.40 -2.03
CA LEU A 245 11.05 -19.79 -0.82
C LEU A 245 9.62 -19.27 -1.01
N THR A 246 9.27 -18.86 -2.23
CA THR A 246 7.98 -18.25 -2.58
C THR A 246 7.03 -19.17 -3.36
N ASP A 247 7.40 -20.44 -3.62
CA ASP A 247 6.58 -21.38 -4.39
C ASP A 247 5.31 -21.80 -3.63
N MET A 248 4.15 -21.37 -4.13
CA MET A 248 2.85 -21.68 -3.55
C MET A 248 2.46 -23.17 -3.66
N ASN A 249 3.15 -23.97 -4.49
CA ASN A 249 2.89 -25.40 -4.62
C ASN A 249 3.72 -26.24 -3.64
N SER A 250 4.62 -25.62 -2.89
CA SER A 250 5.49 -26.30 -1.92
C SER A 250 5.02 -25.97 -0.50
N LEU A 251 4.53 -26.99 0.21
CA LEU A 251 4.19 -26.88 1.65
C LEU A 251 5.38 -26.48 2.52
N GLU A 252 6.59 -26.68 2.01
CA GLU A 252 7.82 -26.29 2.68
C GLU A 252 8.29 -24.89 2.29
N SER A 253 7.59 -24.13 1.43
CA SER A 253 8.03 -22.77 1.09
C SER A 253 7.67 -21.80 2.22
N MET A 254 8.53 -20.85 2.52
CA MET A 254 8.28 -19.88 3.60
C MET A 254 6.96 -19.12 3.39
N ARG A 255 6.63 -18.80 2.14
CA ARG A 255 5.38 -18.13 1.81
C ARG A 255 4.16 -18.95 2.23
N VAL A 256 4.13 -20.24 1.90
CA VAL A 256 3.04 -21.15 2.31
C VAL A 256 3.05 -21.35 3.83
N LEU A 257 4.23 -21.55 4.42
CA LEU A 257 4.35 -21.73 5.87
C LEU A 257 3.77 -20.57 6.66
N LEU A 258 4.01 -19.32 6.23
CA LEU A 258 3.46 -18.14 6.91
C LEU A 258 1.97 -17.94 6.59
N SER A 259 1.54 -18.15 5.34
CA SER A 259 0.14 -17.98 4.94
C SER A 259 -0.80 -19.03 5.51
N GLU A 260 -0.29 -20.21 5.87
CA GLU A 260 -1.06 -21.31 6.46
C GLU A 260 -0.81 -21.49 7.97
N SER A 261 0.11 -20.72 8.56
CA SER A 261 0.32 -20.67 10.01
C SER A 261 -0.46 -19.52 10.65
N PHE A 262 -0.57 -19.55 11.98
CA PHE A 262 -1.34 -18.59 12.77
C PHE A 262 -2.85 -18.64 12.48
N VAL A 263 -3.37 -19.73 11.94
CA VAL A 263 -4.80 -19.83 11.59
C VAL A 263 -5.63 -20.04 12.85
N ILE A 264 -6.70 -19.25 13.02
CA ILE A 264 -7.73 -19.43 14.05
C ILE A 264 -9.07 -19.83 13.40
N PRO A 265 -10.00 -20.52 14.11
CA PRO A 265 -11.23 -21.08 13.52
C PRO A 265 -12.11 -20.11 12.73
N GLU A 266 -12.01 -18.82 13.04
CA GLU A 266 -12.79 -17.74 12.45
C GLU A 266 -12.25 -17.26 11.09
N HIS A 267 -11.05 -17.68 10.66
CA HIS A 267 -10.42 -17.29 9.40
C HIS A 267 -9.76 -18.46 8.67
N ILE A 268 -9.66 -18.36 7.35
CA ILE A 268 -9.13 -19.41 6.47
C ILE A 268 -7.65 -19.23 6.08
N SER A 269 -7.04 -18.12 6.47
CA SER A 269 -5.66 -17.77 6.14
C SER A 269 -4.92 -17.14 7.32
N GLY A 270 -3.61 -17.31 7.30
CA GLY A 270 -2.65 -16.85 8.27
C GLY A 270 -2.04 -15.49 7.95
N PHE A 271 -0.71 -15.42 7.98
CA PHE A 271 0.04 -14.21 7.66
C PHE A 271 0.18 -14.03 6.13
N LEU A 272 -0.32 -12.92 5.60
CA LEU A 272 -0.32 -12.66 4.16
C LEU A 272 0.74 -11.63 3.77
N SER A 273 1.42 -11.89 2.66
CA SER A 273 2.41 -10.97 2.09
C SER A 273 2.49 -11.16 0.58
N ASP A 274 2.69 -10.05 -0.14
CA ASP A 274 2.95 -10.11 -1.58
C ASP A 274 4.32 -10.78 -1.87
N ILE A 275 4.49 -11.29 -3.10
CA ILE A 275 5.74 -11.95 -3.51
C ILE A 275 6.93 -10.97 -3.52
N ALA A 276 6.68 -9.72 -3.91
CA ALA A 276 7.71 -8.68 -4.00
C ALA A 276 8.36 -8.45 -2.64
N THR A 277 7.63 -8.53 -1.53
CA THR A 277 8.11 -8.33 -0.17
C THR A 277 9.11 -9.41 0.24
N TYR A 278 8.89 -10.67 -0.15
CA TYR A 278 9.87 -11.74 0.04
C TYR A 278 11.13 -11.50 -0.80
N GLU A 279 10.97 -11.06 -2.06
CA GLU A 279 12.08 -10.73 -2.95
C GLU A 279 12.92 -9.58 -2.39
N LEU A 280 12.28 -8.51 -1.93
CA LEU A 280 12.94 -7.36 -1.30
C LEU A 280 13.71 -7.76 -0.03
N TRP A 281 13.10 -8.59 0.84
CA TRP A 281 13.79 -9.10 2.03
C TRP A 281 15.02 -9.94 1.64
N TRP A 282 14.89 -10.84 0.68
CA TRP A 282 15.97 -11.70 0.21
C TRP A 282 17.13 -10.89 -0.37
N GLU A 283 16.82 -9.95 -1.27
CA GLU A 283 17.79 -9.04 -1.89
C GLU A 283 18.53 -8.20 -0.84
N ASP A 284 17.79 -7.60 0.10
CA ASP A 284 18.39 -6.75 1.12
C ASP A 284 19.30 -7.58 2.04
N ARG A 285 18.90 -8.80 2.43
CA ARG A 285 19.75 -9.67 3.28
C ARG A 285 21.00 -10.16 2.57
N ILE A 286 20.94 -10.45 1.26
CA ILE A 286 22.14 -10.77 0.47
C ILE A 286 23.05 -9.54 0.39
N LYS A 287 22.50 -8.38 0.03
CA LYS A 287 23.24 -7.12 -0.10
C LYS A 287 23.94 -6.69 1.19
N GLU A 288 23.30 -6.96 2.32
CA GLU A 288 23.81 -6.70 3.66
C GLU A 288 24.81 -7.76 4.17
N ASN A 289 25.12 -8.80 3.39
CA ASN A 289 25.90 -9.98 3.78
C ASN A 289 25.32 -10.70 5.02
N ARG A 290 24.00 -10.66 5.20
CA ARG A 290 23.28 -11.33 6.29
C ARG A 290 22.72 -12.67 5.85
N LEU A 291 22.40 -12.84 4.57
CA LEU A 291 22.01 -14.10 3.96
C LEU A 291 23.15 -14.56 3.03
N VAL A 292 23.88 -15.58 3.46
CA VAL A 292 25.16 -16.00 2.86
C VAL A 292 24.97 -17.33 2.13
N GLN A 293 25.59 -17.46 0.96
CA GLN A 293 25.53 -18.68 0.16
C GLN A 293 26.41 -19.79 0.74
N HIS A 294 25.84 -20.98 0.94
CA HIS A 294 26.53 -22.23 1.29
C HIS A 294 26.28 -23.32 0.23
N GLU A 295 26.93 -24.48 0.38
CA GLU A 295 26.79 -25.61 -0.57
C GLU A 295 25.36 -26.17 -0.64
N ASP A 296 24.62 -26.10 0.47
CA ASP A 296 23.26 -26.63 0.60
C ASP A 296 22.18 -25.59 0.29
N GLY A 297 22.47 -24.30 0.45
CA GLY A 297 21.59 -23.18 0.10
C GLY A 297 22.05 -21.90 0.78
N TYR A 298 21.22 -20.87 0.74
CA TYR A 298 21.45 -19.65 1.51
C TYR A 298 21.12 -19.87 2.99
N ARG A 299 21.89 -19.22 3.86
CA ARG A 299 21.70 -19.27 5.32
C ARG A 299 21.88 -17.89 5.92
N LEU A 300 21.05 -17.55 6.90
CA LEU A 300 21.25 -16.37 7.72
C LEU A 300 22.52 -16.54 8.56
N ASP A 301 23.35 -15.50 8.55
CA ASP A 301 24.57 -15.42 9.34
C ASP A 301 24.24 -15.49 10.84
N SER A 302 24.98 -16.32 11.58
CA SER A 302 24.70 -16.53 13.00
C SER A 302 25.02 -15.29 13.86
N SER A 303 26.04 -14.51 13.49
CA SER A 303 26.37 -13.28 14.22
C SER A 303 25.32 -12.19 14.00
N TYR A 304 24.70 -12.15 12.81
CA TYR A 304 23.52 -11.35 12.57
C TYR A 304 22.35 -11.82 13.44
N MET A 305 22.07 -13.11 13.47
CA MET A 305 20.95 -13.64 14.25
C MET A 305 21.10 -13.45 15.75
N ASP A 306 22.33 -13.45 16.29
CA ASP A 306 22.59 -13.05 17.68
C ASP A 306 22.12 -11.64 18.01
N THR A 307 22.04 -10.74 17.01
CA THR A 307 21.49 -9.39 17.19
C THR A 307 19.97 -9.38 17.06
N VAL A 308 19.42 -10.14 16.10
CA VAL A 308 17.96 -10.27 15.88
C VAL A 308 17.29 -10.89 17.10
N LEU A 309 17.90 -11.92 17.69
CA LEU A 309 17.35 -12.67 18.83
C LEU A 309 17.42 -11.90 20.16
N LYS A 310 18.15 -10.78 20.23
CA LYS A 310 18.23 -9.93 21.44
C LYS A 310 17.18 -8.83 21.49
N LYS A 311 16.48 -8.58 20.38
CA LYS A 311 15.25 -7.79 20.38
C LYS A 311 14.14 -8.56 21.10
#